data_AF-A0A524D8V7-F1
#
_entry.id   AF-A0A524D8V7-F1
#
_cell.length_a   1.000
_cell.length_b   1.000
_cell.length_c   1.000
_cell.angle_alpha   90.00
_cell.angle_beta   90.00
_cell.angle_gamma   90.00
#
_symmetry.space_group_name_H-M   'P 1'
#
loop_
_entity.id
_entity.type
_entity.pdbx_description
1 polymer ?
#
loop_
_entity_poly.entity_id
_entity_poly.type
_entity_poly.pdbx_seq_one_letter_code
_entity_poly.pdbx_strand_id
1 'polypeptide(L)'
;MPDYKQMITRVIEDSANLGLTITDIANELDISRNTVYKYLHELENDDKIYDKQVGRYKLYYSKEVPLLREYKVGITSFIKELLANIKRTFPNQEALFKSFGMNIADKIQIPFTEEGRKLLKGLKGREDDELLDTIEDYLPFFNFLQDSMKISNVELKKSEKRAIITFINSKMLEKNDNYLYYFYIMVGLMEKKLSDILEKEVRFDILNYELFDKKEDSYIKVSFDVQILLPDMEIKGINDIELPGKNILDIDLIKTYIEPISLAYALYGVILQKKILFLLDNSFLKEHLNQFFKFIFENSFNYKIHVETFENYITNKESYEEALILGEKKVINDIDNKSIREKEIRIEQDIIKKFLGIPQRNTSLICLREEIQKAYILAKELVQNLSNIQKGENQTIDVKQLFQDLEEKYEITLALPYIYFLMEIVENYFQKEISEVWKFFLYRLK
;
A
#
# COMPACT_ATOMS: atom_id res chain seq x y z
N MET A 1 51.39 -15.41 -13.62
CA MET A 1 50.00 -15.25 -14.09
C MET A 1 49.17 -14.77 -12.91
N PRO A 2 48.21 -13.85 -13.11
CA PRO A 2 47.29 -13.46 -12.04
C PRO A 2 46.54 -14.69 -11.51
N ASP A 3 46.44 -14.84 -10.19
CA ASP A 3 45.61 -15.88 -9.58
C ASP A 3 44.15 -15.40 -9.54
N TYR A 4 43.46 -15.56 -10.67
CA TYR A 4 42.08 -15.12 -10.80
C TYR A 4 41.14 -15.81 -9.81
N LYS A 5 41.43 -17.05 -9.41
CA LYS A 5 40.63 -17.77 -8.42
C LYS A 5 40.67 -17.08 -7.06
N GLN A 6 41.86 -16.70 -6.61
CA GLN A 6 42.03 -15.95 -5.37
C GLN A 6 41.42 -14.53 -5.46
N MET A 7 41.59 -13.84 -6.59
CA MET A 7 41.01 -12.50 -6.80
C MET A 7 39.48 -12.52 -6.76
N ILE A 8 38.85 -13.48 -7.46
CA ILE A 8 37.38 -13.65 -7.47
C ILE A 8 36.87 -14.01 -6.07
N THR A 9 37.58 -14.90 -5.36
CA THR A 9 37.22 -15.27 -3.98
C THR A 9 37.19 -14.05 -3.07
N ARG A 10 38.24 -13.21 -3.12
CA ARG A 10 38.30 -11.98 -2.32
C ARG A 10 37.16 -11.01 -2.65
N VAL A 11 36.88 -10.79 -3.93
CA VAL A 11 35.77 -9.90 -4.34
C VAL A 11 34.43 -10.40 -3.82
N ILE A 12 34.17 -11.71 -3.87
CA ILE A 12 32.95 -12.29 -3.32
C ILE A 12 32.91 -12.19 -1.79
N GLU A 13 34.03 -12.40 -1.10
CA GLU A 13 34.15 -12.27 0.36
C GLU A 13 33.94 -10.83 0.84
N ASP A 14 34.55 -9.86 0.16
CA ASP A 14 34.48 -8.43 0.47
C ASP A 14 33.07 -7.85 0.25
N SER A 15 32.25 -8.50 -0.61
CA SER A 15 30.86 -8.11 -0.85
C SER A 15 29.89 -8.42 0.30
N ALA A 16 30.39 -8.98 1.41
CA ALA A 16 29.76 -9.02 2.73
C ALA A 16 28.25 -9.38 2.75
N ASN A 17 27.86 -10.40 1.98
CA ASN A 17 26.52 -11.02 1.86
C ASN A 17 25.58 -10.46 0.77
N LEU A 18 26.03 -9.54 -0.08
CA LEU A 18 25.18 -9.02 -1.15
C LEU A 18 24.90 -10.03 -2.27
N GLY A 19 25.84 -10.95 -2.47
CA GLY A 19 25.88 -11.79 -3.65
C GLY A 19 26.27 -10.97 -4.88
N LEU A 20 27.13 -11.51 -5.73
CA LEU A 20 27.58 -10.80 -6.93
C LEU A 20 27.17 -11.57 -8.18
N THR A 21 26.77 -10.86 -9.23
CA THR A 21 26.62 -11.46 -10.55
C THR A 21 27.99 -11.67 -11.19
N ILE A 22 28.04 -12.50 -12.25
CA ILE A 22 29.24 -12.63 -13.09
C ILE A 22 29.68 -11.26 -13.65
N THR A 23 28.73 -10.39 -13.94
CA THR A 23 29.00 -9.06 -14.50
C THR A 23 29.64 -8.15 -13.46
N ASP A 24 29.14 -8.16 -12.21
CA ASP A 24 29.72 -7.37 -11.11
C ASP A 24 31.17 -7.77 -10.87
N ILE A 25 31.43 -9.08 -10.75
CA ILE A 25 32.78 -9.61 -10.52
C ILE A 25 33.71 -9.27 -11.69
N ALA A 26 33.22 -9.36 -12.93
CA ALA A 26 33.99 -9.04 -14.12
C ALA A 26 34.37 -7.55 -14.18
N ASN A 27 33.42 -6.67 -13.86
CA ASN A 27 33.63 -5.23 -13.85
C ASN A 27 34.59 -4.81 -12.74
N GLU A 28 34.43 -5.35 -11.53
CA GLU A 28 35.28 -5.03 -10.37
C GLU A 28 36.74 -5.43 -10.60
N LEU A 29 36.97 -6.56 -11.28
CA LEU A 29 38.30 -7.10 -11.54
C LEU A 29 38.91 -6.66 -12.87
N ASP A 30 38.16 -5.94 -13.71
CA ASP A 30 38.52 -5.62 -15.11
C ASP A 30 38.94 -6.87 -15.92
N ILE A 31 38.13 -7.93 -15.85
CA ILE A 31 38.37 -9.20 -16.57
C ILE A 31 37.15 -9.68 -17.35
N SER A 32 37.36 -10.60 -18.30
CA SER A 32 36.26 -11.13 -19.11
C SER A 32 35.26 -11.95 -18.27
N ARG A 33 33.97 -11.84 -18.60
CA ARG A 33 32.89 -12.66 -18.00
C ARG A 33 33.14 -14.17 -18.15
N ASN A 34 33.78 -14.60 -19.24
CA ASN A 34 34.14 -16.01 -19.48
C ASN A 34 35.20 -16.48 -18.48
N THR A 35 36.17 -15.62 -18.15
CA THR A 35 37.18 -15.89 -17.13
C THR A 35 36.50 -16.07 -15.77
N VAL A 36 35.62 -15.15 -15.39
CA VAL A 36 34.84 -15.23 -14.13
C VAL A 36 34.03 -16.52 -14.08
N TYR A 37 33.26 -16.82 -15.13
CA TYR A 37 32.42 -18.01 -15.19
C TYR A 37 33.21 -19.32 -14.97
N LYS A 38 34.38 -19.44 -15.63
CA LYS A 38 35.26 -20.61 -15.45
C LYS A 38 35.66 -20.78 -13.98
N TYR A 39 36.17 -19.73 -13.35
CA TYR A 39 36.69 -19.83 -11.98
C TYR A 39 35.59 -19.91 -10.92
N LEU A 40 34.39 -19.36 -11.18
CA LEU A 40 33.23 -19.60 -10.32
C LEU A 40 32.86 -21.08 -10.28
N HIS A 41 32.86 -21.76 -11.43
CA HIS A 41 32.57 -23.20 -11.46
C HIS A 41 33.62 -24.00 -10.68
N GLU A 42 34.90 -23.61 -10.76
CA GLU A 42 35.97 -24.22 -9.94
C GLU A 42 35.75 -23.95 -8.43
N LEU A 43 35.39 -22.74 -8.05
CA LEU A 43 35.10 -22.38 -6.65
C LEU A 43 33.85 -23.06 -6.09
N GLU A 44 32.84 -23.28 -6.93
CA GLU A 44 31.62 -24.02 -6.58
C GLU A 44 31.92 -25.50 -6.37
N ASN A 45 32.73 -26.11 -7.26
CA ASN A 45 33.21 -27.49 -7.12
C ASN A 45 34.07 -27.70 -5.86
N ASP A 46 34.86 -26.69 -5.50
CA ASP A 46 35.67 -26.69 -4.29
C ASP A 46 34.87 -26.40 -3.01
N ASP A 47 33.54 -26.26 -3.11
CA ASP A 47 32.64 -25.93 -2.00
C ASP A 47 32.99 -24.59 -1.29
N LYS A 48 33.61 -23.64 -2.01
CA LYS A 48 34.00 -22.33 -1.47
C LYS A 48 32.94 -21.26 -1.65
N ILE A 49 32.05 -21.45 -2.63
CA ILE A 49 30.93 -20.54 -2.90
C ILE A 49 29.62 -21.33 -3.07
N TYR A 50 28.49 -20.64 -2.98
CA TYR A 50 27.20 -21.12 -3.49
C TYR A 50 26.55 -20.03 -4.32
N ASP A 51 25.59 -20.41 -5.14
CA ASP A 51 24.74 -19.47 -5.84
C ASP A 51 23.30 -19.45 -5.35
N LYS A 52 22.59 -18.36 -5.66
CA LYS A 52 21.15 -18.21 -5.48
C LYS A 52 20.56 -17.53 -6.71
N GLN A 53 19.48 -18.11 -7.24
CA GLN A 53 18.69 -17.45 -8.27
C GLN A 53 17.82 -16.36 -7.63
N VAL A 54 17.93 -15.12 -8.12
CA VAL A 54 17.11 -13.96 -7.73
C VAL A 54 16.56 -13.32 -9.00
N GLY A 55 15.26 -13.51 -9.26
CA GLY A 55 14.63 -13.16 -10.53
C GLY A 55 15.34 -13.84 -11.71
N ARG A 56 15.82 -13.04 -12.66
CA ARG A 56 16.57 -13.53 -13.85
C ARG A 56 18.07 -13.74 -13.60
N TYR A 57 18.57 -13.41 -12.42
CA TYR A 57 19.99 -13.36 -12.13
C TYR A 57 20.44 -14.49 -11.21
N LYS A 58 21.67 -14.96 -11.44
CA LYS A 58 22.38 -15.92 -10.58
C LYS A 58 23.42 -15.15 -9.77
N LEU A 59 23.21 -15.04 -8.46
CA LEU A 59 24.10 -14.34 -7.53
C LEU A 59 25.02 -15.36 -6.82
N TYR A 60 26.30 -15.04 -6.69
CA TYR A 60 27.31 -15.90 -6.06
C TYR A 60 27.74 -15.35 -4.71
N TYR A 61 27.83 -16.24 -3.71
CA TYR A 61 28.10 -15.92 -2.30
C TYR A 61 29.26 -16.77 -1.77
N SER A 62 30.10 -16.20 -0.91
CA SER A 62 31.18 -16.95 -0.26
C SER A 62 30.63 -17.88 0.84
N LYS A 63 31.16 -19.11 0.89
CA LYS A 63 30.99 -20.03 2.02
C LYS A 63 32.04 -19.80 3.10
N GLU A 64 33.18 -19.20 2.77
CA GLU A 64 34.34 -19.05 3.66
C GLU A 64 34.47 -17.63 4.22
N VAL A 65 33.44 -17.08 4.87
CA VAL A 65 33.65 -15.88 5.73
C VAL A 65 33.51 -16.27 7.20
N PRO A 66 34.56 -16.85 7.84
CA PRO A 66 34.47 -17.37 9.21
C PRO A 66 34.20 -16.25 10.22
N LEU A 67 34.90 -15.12 10.08
CA LEU A 67 34.76 -13.98 10.98
C LEU A 67 33.33 -13.42 10.95
N LEU A 68 32.78 -13.11 9.78
CA LEU A 68 31.40 -12.63 9.68
C LEU A 68 30.38 -13.71 10.07
N ARG A 69 30.63 -15.01 9.83
CA ARG A 69 29.74 -16.09 10.30
C ARG A 69 29.69 -16.17 11.81
N GLU A 70 30.84 -16.12 12.49
CA GLU A 70 30.93 -16.14 13.95
C GLU A 70 30.29 -14.89 14.55
N TYR A 71 30.58 -13.69 14.01
CA TYR A 71 29.90 -12.46 14.42
C TYR A 71 28.40 -12.52 14.13
N LYS A 72 27.96 -13.07 12.99
CA LYS A 72 26.54 -13.19 12.63
C LYS A 72 25.82 -14.16 13.55
N VAL A 73 26.45 -15.27 13.95
CA VAL A 73 25.89 -16.21 14.95
C VAL A 73 25.78 -15.51 16.31
N GLY A 74 26.81 -14.80 16.76
CA GLY A 74 26.80 -14.04 18.00
C GLY A 74 25.73 -12.94 18.01
N ILE A 75 25.71 -12.10 16.98
CA ILE A 75 24.73 -11.02 16.79
C ILE A 75 23.32 -11.58 16.68
N THR A 76 23.10 -12.66 15.91
CA THR A 76 21.77 -13.28 15.79
C THR A 76 21.30 -13.80 17.14
N SER A 77 22.17 -14.45 17.91
CA SER A 77 21.83 -14.98 19.24
C SER A 77 21.52 -13.85 20.23
N PHE A 78 22.32 -12.78 20.21
CA PHE A 78 22.07 -11.57 21.00
C PHE A 78 20.73 -10.92 20.63
N ILE A 79 20.46 -10.72 19.34
CA ILE A 79 19.19 -10.15 18.85
C ILE A 79 18.00 -11.03 19.24
N LYS A 80 18.12 -12.36 19.11
CA LYS A 80 17.08 -13.31 19.53
C LYS A 80 16.75 -13.13 21.00
N GLU A 81 17.77 -13.16 21.86
CA GLU A 81 17.57 -13.04 23.31
C GLU A 81 17.02 -11.66 23.69
N LEU A 82 17.50 -10.60 23.04
CA LEU A 82 16.97 -9.25 23.22
C LEU A 82 15.47 -9.19 22.85
N LEU A 83 15.09 -9.68 21.67
CA LEU A 83 13.70 -9.70 21.21
C LEU A 83 12.80 -10.55 22.12
N ALA A 84 13.28 -11.71 22.55
CA ALA A 84 12.55 -12.58 23.47
C ALA A 84 12.29 -11.88 24.82
N ASN A 85 13.30 -11.21 25.39
CA ASN A 85 13.14 -10.46 26.63
C ASN A 85 12.21 -9.25 26.45
N ILE A 86 12.32 -8.53 25.34
CA ILE A 86 11.45 -7.41 25.00
C ILE A 86 10.00 -7.88 24.88
N LYS A 87 9.71 -8.94 24.14
CA LYS A 87 8.36 -9.47 23.97
C LYS A 87 7.75 -9.94 25.30
N ARG A 88 8.56 -10.58 26.16
CA ARG A 88 8.14 -10.98 27.51
C ARG A 88 7.81 -9.77 28.39
N THR A 89 8.56 -8.69 28.26
CA THR A 89 8.41 -7.46 29.07
C THR A 89 7.25 -6.60 28.56
N PHE A 90 7.09 -6.52 27.24
CA PHE A 90 6.12 -5.67 26.55
C PHE A 90 5.30 -6.51 25.57
N PRO A 91 4.37 -7.34 26.06
CA PRO A 91 3.52 -8.16 25.19
C PRO A 91 2.51 -7.32 24.42
N ASN A 92 2.07 -7.81 23.26
CA ASN A 92 1.04 -7.20 22.41
C ASN A 92 1.37 -5.76 21.95
N GLN A 93 2.64 -5.50 21.62
CA GLN A 93 3.15 -4.21 21.16
C GLN A 93 3.53 -4.25 19.67
N GLU A 94 2.89 -5.09 18.88
CA GLU A 94 3.20 -5.34 17.47
C GLU A 94 3.27 -4.04 16.65
N ALA A 95 2.30 -3.13 16.85
CA ALA A 95 2.25 -1.84 16.17
C ALA A 95 3.45 -0.95 16.52
N LEU A 96 3.89 -0.94 17.79
CA LEU A 96 5.07 -0.19 18.23
C LEU A 96 6.32 -0.74 17.54
N PHE A 97 6.51 -2.06 17.48
CA PHE A 97 7.67 -2.66 16.81
C PHE A 97 7.68 -2.46 15.30
N LYS A 98 6.50 -2.43 14.67
CA LYS A 98 6.37 -1.99 13.28
C LYS A 98 6.82 -0.54 13.09
N SER A 99 6.38 0.39 13.95
CA SER A 99 6.83 1.79 13.90
C SER A 99 8.33 1.96 14.13
N PHE A 100 8.96 1.11 14.97
CA PHE A 100 10.42 1.10 15.10
C PHE A 100 11.10 0.75 13.78
N GLY A 101 10.59 -0.25 13.06
CA GLY A 101 11.05 -0.60 11.71
C GLY A 101 10.98 0.59 10.73
N MET A 102 9.88 1.32 10.74
CA MET A 102 9.71 2.52 9.92
C MET A 102 10.71 3.62 10.31
N ASN A 103 10.85 3.90 11.60
CA ASN A 103 11.71 4.98 12.11
C ASN A 103 13.21 4.74 11.88
N ILE A 104 13.65 3.49 11.84
CA ILE A 104 15.05 3.16 11.56
C ILE A 104 15.35 3.07 10.06
N ALA A 105 14.33 2.98 9.21
CA ALA A 105 14.51 2.77 7.77
C ALA A 105 15.39 3.86 7.16
N ASP A 106 15.20 5.12 7.49
CA ASP A 106 16.00 6.24 6.93
C ASP A 106 17.49 6.17 7.33
N LYS A 107 17.79 5.54 8.45
CA LYS A 107 19.14 5.40 9.00
C LYS A 107 19.83 4.10 8.57
N ILE A 108 19.05 3.08 8.25
CA ILE A 108 19.57 1.81 7.76
C ILE A 108 19.88 1.93 6.27
N GLN A 109 21.17 1.75 5.97
CA GLN A 109 21.62 1.49 4.61
C GLN A 109 21.40 0.01 4.33
N ILE A 110 20.38 -0.29 3.54
CA ILE A 110 20.22 -1.65 3.01
C ILE A 110 21.24 -1.77 1.89
N PRO A 111 22.19 -2.71 2.01
CA PRO A 111 23.14 -2.92 0.95
C PRO A 111 22.34 -3.51 -0.23
N PHE A 112 22.30 -2.79 -1.34
CA PHE A 112 21.73 -3.25 -2.61
C PHE A 112 22.85 -3.37 -3.64
N THR A 113 22.90 -4.49 -4.38
CA THR A 113 23.73 -4.64 -5.59
C THR A 113 23.35 -3.59 -6.64
N GLU A 114 24.20 -3.36 -7.64
CA GLU A 114 23.88 -2.40 -8.71
C GLU A 114 22.60 -2.80 -9.44
N GLU A 115 22.41 -4.10 -9.70
CA GLU A 115 21.19 -4.68 -10.26
C GLU A 115 19.99 -4.48 -9.35
N GLY A 116 20.14 -4.72 -8.04
CA GLY A 116 19.07 -4.49 -7.06
C GLY A 116 18.62 -3.02 -7.08
N ARG A 117 19.56 -2.08 -7.16
CA ARG A 117 19.25 -0.64 -7.31
C ARG A 117 18.58 -0.34 -8.64
N LYS A 118 19.03 -0.93 -9.76
CA LYS A 118 18.41 -0.76 -11.08
C LYS A 118 16.99 -1.30 -11.10
N LEU A 119 16.77 -2.48 -10.52
CA LEU A 119 15.46 -3.10 -10.41
C LEU A 119 14.51 -2.22 -9.60
N LEU A 120 14.92 -1.82 -8.39
CA LEU A 120 14.13 -0.96 -7.50
C LEU A 120 13.83 0.40 -8.14
N LYS A 121 14.80 1.05 -8.77
CA LYS A 121 14.58 2.31 -9.52
C LYS A 121 13.59 2.12 -10.67
N GLY A 122 13.62 0.95 -11.31
CA GLY A 122 12.70 0.59 -12.39
C GLY A 122 11.27 0.31 -11.92
N LEU A 123 11.00 0.27 -10.62
CA LEU A 123 9.64 0.14 -10.07
C LEU A 123 8.91 1.48 -9.98
N LYS A 124 9.65 2.60 -9.94
CA LYS A 124 9.06 3.94 -9.84
C LYS A 124 8.16 4.21 -11.05
N GLY A 125 6.94 4.67 -10.79
CA GLY A 125 5.93 4.97 -11.81
C GLY A 125 5.15 3.76 -12.35
N ARG A 126 5.49 2.53 -11.96
CA ARG A 126 4.73 1.35 -12.41
C ARG A 126 3.31 1.35 -11.86
N GLU A 127 2.39 0.81 -12.67
CA GLU A 127 1.02 0.54 -12.24
C GLU A 127 1.01 -0.52 -11.14
N ASP A 128 -0.01 -0.49 -10.26
CA ASP A 128 0.00 -1.37 -9.08
C ASP A 128 -0.04 -2.85 -9.46
N ASP A 129 -0.76 -3.20 -10.52
CA ASP A 129 -0.81 -4.58 -11.04
C ASP A 129 0.60 -5.08 -11.41
N GLU A 130 1.43 -4.22 -12.01
CA GLU A 130 2.82 -4.55 -12.36
C GLU A 130 3.73 -4.64 -11.12
N LEU A 131 3.49 -3.79 -10.11
CA LEU A 131 4.22 -3.83 -8.83
C LEU A 131 3.93 -5.12 -8.07
N LEU A 132 2.67 -5.56 -8.07
CA LEU A 132 2.24 -6.83 -7.48
C LEU A 132 2.82 -8.02 -8.25
N ASP A 133 2.79 -7.98 -9.58
CA ASP A 133 3.33 -9.05 -10.42
C ASP A 133 4.86 -9.20 -10.30
N THR A 134 5.57 -8.18 -9.83
CA THR A 134 7.05 -8.18 -9.67
C THR A 134 7.53 -8.29 -8.23
N ILE A 135 6.64 -8.48 -7.25
CA ILE A 135 6.99 -8.44 -5.83
C ILE A 135 8.02 -9.49 -5.40
N GLU A 136 7.96 -10.67 -6.00
CA GLU A 136 8.92 -11.75 -5.75
C GLU A 136 10.35 -11.39 -6.18
N ASP A 137 10.50 -10.52 -7.18
CA ASP A 137 11.81 -10.17 -7.71
C ASP A 137 12.57 -9.24 -6.77
N TYR A 138 11.89 -8.36 -6.02
CA TYR A 138 12.55 -7.34 -5.21
C TYR A 138 12.50 -7.55 -3.70
N LEU A 139 11.51 -8.28 -3.16
CA LEU A 139 11.47 -8.59 -1.73
C LEU A 139 12.74 -9.29 -1.20
N PRO A 140 13.42 -10.18 -1.94
CA PRO A 140 14.66 -10.79 -1.48
C PRO A 140 15.76 -9.79 -1.10
N PHE A 141 15.76 -8.58 -1.69
CA PHE A 141 16.74 -7.54 -1.35
C PHE A 141 16.52 -6.92 0.05
N PHE A 142 15.33 -7.08 0.62
CA PHE A 142 15.03 -6.63 1.98
C PHE A 142 15.40 -7.67 3.04
N ASN A 143 15.86 -8.86 2.64
CA ASN A 143 16.22 -9.93 3.56
C ASN A 143 17.67 -9.80 4.10
N PHE A 144 18.05 -8.61 4.59
CA PHE A 144 19.44 -8.31 4.96
C PHE A 144 19.90 -8.98 6.27
N LEU A 145 18.98 -9.45 7.11
CA LEU A 145 19.33 -10.10 8.39
C LEU A 145 19.33 -11.64 8.32
N GLN A 146 18.67 -12.27 7.33
CA GLN A 146 18.51 -13.72 7.29
C GLN A 146 18.53 -14.35 5.89
N ASP A 147 19.72 -14.61 5.36
CA ASP A 147 19.93 -15.23 4.04
C ASP A 147 19.14 -16.54 3.82
N SER A 148 18.79 -17.25 4.90
CA SER A 148 18.03 -18.51 4.85
C SER A 148 16.54 -18.33 4.60
N MET A 149 15.96 -17.16 4.90
CA MET A 149 14.54 -16.90 4.68
C MET A 149 14.23 -16.87 3.19
N LYS A 150 13.15 -17.57 2.81
CA LYS A 150 12.73 -17.75 1.41
C LYS A 150 11.26 -17.37 1.27
N ILE A 151 10.91 -16.87 0.09
CA ILE A 151 9.52 -16.75 -0.34
C ILE A 151 9.13 -18.13 -0.90
N SER A 152 8.07 -18.72 -0.33
CA SER A 152 7.55 -20.02 -0.74
C SER A 152 6.38 -19.91 -1.72
N ASN A 153 5.58 -18.86 -1.58
CA ASN A 153 4.40 -18.61 -2.38
C ASN A 153 4.04 -17.11 -2.35
N VAL A 154 3.53 -16.61 -3.47
CA VAL A 154 2.85 -15.30 -3.56
C VAL A 154 1.48 -15.49 -4.20
N GLU A 155 0.44 -15.16 -3.45
CA GLU A 155 -0.94 -15.15 -3.93
C GLU A 155 -1.35 -13.72 -4.28
N LEU A 156 -1.67 -13.46 -5.55
CA LEU A 156 -2.08 -12.15 -6.03
C LEU A 156 -3.60 -12.01 -6.02
N LYS A 157 -4.09 -11.08 -5.19
CA LYS A 157 -5.49 -10.67 -5.16
C LYS A 157 -5.65 -9.35 -5.91
N LYS A 158 -5.66 -9.42 -7.24
CA LYS A 158 -5.64 -8.23 -8.12
C LYS A 158 -6.81 -7.28 -7.88
N SER A 159 -8.02 -7.79 -7.62
CA SER A 159 -9.18 -6.97 -7.26
C SER A 159 -8.99 -6.18 -5.96
N GLU A 160 -8.24 -6.74 -5.00
CA GLU A 160 -7.92 -6.08 -3.73
C GLU A 160 -6.64 -5.22 -3.81
N LYS A 161 -5.90 -5.26 -4.93
CA LYS A 161 -4.55 -4.71 -5.10
C LYS A 161 -3.59 -5.16 -4.00
N ARG A 162 -3.67 -6.44 -3.67
CA ARG A 162 -2.99 -7.08 -2.57
C ARG A 162 -2.19 -8.28 -3.04
N ALA A 163 -0.99 -8.46 -2.51
CA ALA A 163 -0.24 -9.71 -2.59
C ALA A 163 -0.15 -10.33 -1.20
N ILE A 164 -0.35 -11.65 -1.09
CA ILE A 164 -0.11 -12.40 0.15
C ILE A 164 1.17 -13.21 -0.05
N ILE A 165 2.21 -12.83 0.67
CA ILE A 165 3.55 -13.43 0.58
C ILE A 165 3.75 -14.39 1.75
N THR A 166 4.12 -15.64 1.45
CA THR A 166 4.44 -16.64 2.48
C THR A 166 5.95 -16.82 2.60
N PHE A 167 6.50 -16.42 3.74
CA PHE A 167 7.92 -16.61 4.03
C PHE A 167 8.14 -17.85 4.90
N ILE A 168 9.20 -18.58 4.60
CA ILE A 168 9.62 -19.81 5.30
C ILE A 168 11.12 -19.78 5.63
N ASN A 169 11.57 -20.74 6.43
CA ASN A 169 13.00 -21.01 6.69
C ASN A 169 13.76 -19.83 7.34
N SER A 170 13.04 -19.04 8.13
CA SER A 170 13.63 -17.99 8.95
C SER A 170 14.14 -18.59 10.26
N LYS A 171 15.34 -18.19 10.69
CA LYS A 171 15.85 -18.55 12.03
C LYS A 171 15.02 -17.92 13.16
N MET A 172 14.19 -16.92 12.86
CA MET A 172 13.26 -16.33 13.85
C MET A 172 11.91 -17.09 13.95
N LEU A 173 11.66 -18.12 13.12
CA LEU A 173 10.43 -18.93 13.17
C LEU A 173 10.64 -20.29 13.89
N GLU A 174 11.53 -20.35 14.88
CA GLU A 174 11.87 -21.59 15.57
C GLU A 174 11.08 -21.74 16.89
N LYS A 175 10.32 -22.84 17.04
CA LYS A 175 9.71 -23.40 18.27
C LYS A 175 8.71 -22.53 19.07
N ASN A 176 8.78 -21.21 19.02
CA ASN A 176 7.89 -20.30 19.74
C ASN A 176 7.88 -18.90 19.12
N ASP A 177 6.92 -18.09 19.53
CA ASP A 177 6.65 -16.76 18.99
C ASP A 177 7.50 -15.66 19.65
N ASN A 178 8.51 -16.00 20.46
CA ASN A 178 9.32 -15.03 21.20
C ASN A 178 10.04 -14.03 20.27
N TYR A 179 10.30 -14.43 19.03
CA TYR A 179 11.02 -13.60 18.06
C TYR A 179 10.08 -12.90 17.07
N LEU A 180 8.76 -12.96 17.25
CA LEU A 180 7.79 -12.42 16.28
C LEU A 180 7.96 -10.92 16.02
N TYR A 181 8.42 -10.14 17.02
CA TYR A 181 8.70 -8.71 16.86
C TYR A 181 9.78 -8.41 15.80
N TYR A 182 10.66 -9.37 15.48
CA TYR A 182 11.55 -9.25 14.33
C TYR A 182 10.78 -8.99 13.03
N PHE A 183 9.69 -9.74 12.80
CA PHE A 183 8.93 -9.63 11.57
C PHE A 183 8.17 -8.32 11.49
N TYR A 184 7.65 -7.80 12.61
CA TYR A 184 7.01 -6.49 12.64
C TYR A 184 8.00 -5.37 12.31
N ILE A 185 9.22 -5.42 12.88
CA ILE A 185 10.31 -4.47 12.54
C ILE A 185 10.64 -4.57 11.05
N MET A 186 10.81 -5.78 10.52
CA MET A 186 11.12 -6.01 9.10
C MET A 186 10.02 -5.47 8.18
N VAL A 187 8.76 -5.72 8.52
CA VAL A 187 7.58 -5.23 7.80
C VAL A 187 7.55 -3.70 7.79
N GLY A 188 7.74 -3.04 8.93
CA GLY A 188 7.79 -1.57 8.98
C GLY A 188 8.96 -0.98 8.17
N LEU A 189 10.11 -1.64 8.18
CA LEU A 189 11.27 -1.22 7.39
C LEU A 189 11.03 -1.39 5.87
N MET A 190 10.46 -2.52 5.45
CA MET A 190 10.07 -2.75 4.05
C MET A 190 9.04 -1.73 3.60
N GLU A 191 8.04 -1.47 4.46
CA GLU A 191 6.99 -0.50 4.21
C GLU A 191 7.56 0.88 3.91
N LYS A 192 8.38 1.43 4.81
CA LYS A 192 8.98 2.76 4.62
C LYS A 192 9.87 2.82 3.37
N LYS A 193 10.76 1.84 3.20
CA LYS A 193 11.70 1.83 2.06
C LYS A 193 11.01 1.69 0.72
N LEU A 194 10.03 0.80 0.61
CA LEU A 194 9.29 0.62 -0.64
C LEU A 194 8.39 1.82 -0.89
N SER A 195 7.79 2.42 0.14
CA SER A 195 7.04 3.66 -0.04
C SER A 195 7.90 4.76 -0.65
N ASP A 196 9.13 4.96 -0.14
CA ASP A 196 10.07 5.96 -0.65
C ASP A 196 10.51 5.66 -2.09
N ILE A 197 10.76 4.38 -2.43
CA ILE A 197 11.19 3.97 -3.78
C ILE A 197 10.07 4.12 -4.80
N LEU A 198 8.86 3.75 -4.41
CA LEU A 198 7.69 3.71 -5.29
C LEU A 198 7.00 5.07 -5.39
N GLU A 199 7.28 5.99 -4.46
CA GLU A 199 6.55 7.24 -4.27
C GLU A 199 5.04 6.99 -4.14
N LYS A 200 4.72 5.90 -3.43
CA LYS A 200 3.36 5.43 -3.12
C LYS A 200 3.32 5.00 -1.67
N GLU A 201 2.18 5.13 -1.01
CA GLU A 201 2.03 4.51 0.29
C GLU A 201 1.89 3.00 0.08
N VAL A 202 2.85 2.22 0.57
CA VAL A 202 2.67 0.77 0.68
C VAL A 202 2.35 0.41 2.11
N ARG A 203 1.64 -0.70 2.29
CA ARG A 203 1.35 -1.26 3.59
C ARG A 203 1.68 -2.74 3.61
N PHE A 204 2.36 -3.17 4.66
CA PHE A 204 2.60 -4.56 4.95
C PHE A 204 1.93 -4.94 6.29
N ASP A 205 1.15 -6.01 6.32
CA ASP A 205 0.59 -6.54 7.57
C ASP A 205 0.89 -8.03 7.72
N ILE A 206 1.19 -8.46 8.95
CA ILE A 206 1.33 -9.88 9.27
C ILE A 206 -0.09 -10.45 9.43
N LEU A 207 -0.50 -11.31 8.50
CA LEU A 207 -1.86 -11.88 8.47
C LEU A 207 -1.98 -13.05 9.46
N ASN A 208 -1.06 -13.99 9.37
CA ASN A 208 -0.95 -15.12 10.29
C ASN A 208 0.46 -15.72 10.23
N TYR A 209 0.75 -16.61 11.17
CA TYR A 209 1.97 -17.40 11.21
C TYR A 209 1.68 -18.73 11.90
N GLU A 210 2.50 -19.73 11.60
CA GLU A 210 2.44 -21.03 12.23
C GLU A 210 3.87 -21.51 12.50
N LEU A 211 4.09 -22.04 13.69
CA LEU A 211 5.41 -22.40 14.19
C LEU A 211 5.45 -23.89 14.48
N PHE A 212 6.45 -24.54 13.92
CA PHE A 212 6.72 -25.96 14.12
C PHE A 212 8.11 -26.15 14.74
N ASP A 213 8.44 -27.41 15.07
CA ASP A 213 9.75 -27.77 15.63
C ASP A 213 10.91 -27.46 14.66
N LYS A 214 10.64 -27.56 13.36
CA LYS A 214 11.57 -27.27 12.28
C LYS A 214 11.18 -25.97 11.59
N LYS A 215 12.14 -25.05 11.45
CA LYS A 215 11.93 -23.75 10.80
C LYS A 215 11.55 -23.86 9.32
N GLU A 216 11.87 -24.99 8.69
CA GLU A 216 11.53 -25.28 7.30
C GLU A 216 10.02 -25.51 7.14
N ASP A 217 9.36 -25.99 8.20
CA ASP A 217 7.91 -26.22 8.24
C ASP A 217 7.17 -24.98 8.76
N SER A 218 7.84 -24.13 9.56
CA SER A 218 7.29 -22.85 10.03
C SER A 218 7.15 -21.81 8.92
N TYR A 219 6.07 -21.03 8.99
CA TYR A 219 5.80 -19.96 8.03
C TYR A 219 5.24 -18.70 8.68
N ILE A 220 5.35 -17.60 7.95
CA ILE A 220 4.65 -16.34 8.22
C ILE A 220 4.04 -15.80 6.92
N LYS A 221 2.77 -15.44 6.95
CA LYS A 221 2.07 -14.78 5.83
C LYS A 221 1.98 -13.29 6.07
N VAL A 222 2.41 -12.53 5.08
CA VAL A 222 2.43 -11.07 5.11
C VAL A 222 1.64 -10.55 3.91
N SER A 223 0.70 -9.64 4.12
CA SER A 223 0.08 -8.89 3.03
C SER A 223 0.99 -7.76 2.58
N PHE A 224 0.92 -7.44 1.28
CA PHE A 224 1.45 -6.23 0.70
C PHE A 224 0.33 -5.54 -0.07
N ASP A 225 0.01 -4.32 0.34
CA ASP A 225 -1.04 -3.48 -0.23
C ASP A 225 -0.42 -2.19 -0.76
N VAL A 226 -0.78 -1.79 -1.99
CA VAL A 226 -0.40 -0.47 -2.54
C VAL A 226 -1.56 0.49 -2.34
N GLN A 227 -1.41 1.38 -1.35
CA GLN A 227 -2.41 2.39 -0.97
C GLN A 227 -2.16 3.69 -1.72
N ILE A 228 -3.23 4.43 -2.01
CA ILE A 228 -3.07 5.81 -2.46
C ILE A 228 -2.87 6.70 -1.25
N LEU A 229 -1.80 7.49 -1.29
CA LEU A 229 -1.59 8.55 -0.30
C LEU A 229 -2.74 9.57 -0.42
N LEU A 230 -3.62 9.58 0.58
CA LEU A 230 -4.61 10.64 0.74
C LEU A 230 -3.90 11.90 1.28
N PRO A 231 -4.31 13.10 0.86
CA PRO A 231 -3.67 14.34 1.31
C PRO A 231 -3.82 14.51 2.82
N ASP A 232 -2.70 14.81 3.47
CA ASP A 232 -2.70 15.17 4.89
C ASP A 232 -2.92 16.68 5.04
N MET A 233 -4.17 17.07 5.21
CA MET A 233 -4.62 18.46 5.28
C MET A 233 -5.38 18.70 6.58
N GLU A 234 -4.96 19.69 7.37
CA GLU A 234 -5.77 20.13 8.51
C GLU A 234 -6.98 20.94 8.03
N ILE A 235 -8.18 20.50 8.41
CA ILE A 235 -9.40 21.28 8.17
C ILE A 235 -9.68 22.14 9.41
N LYS A 236 -9.60 23.45 9.23
CA LYS A 236 -9.92 24.42 10.30
C LYS A 236 -11.37 24.28 10.75
N GLY A 237 -11.59 24.20 12.06
CA GLY A 237 -12.93 24.16 12.67
C GLY A 237 -13.48 22.76 12.96
N ILE A 238 -12.71 21.69 12.75
CA ILE A 238 -13.14 20.31 13.02
C ILE A 238 -13.17 19.95 14.51
N ASN A 239 -12.42 20.66 15.34
CA ASN A 239 -12.37 20.36 16.79
C ASN A 239 -13.72 20.57 17.50
N ASP A 240 -14.67 21.26 16.86
CA ASP A 240 -16.00 21.56 17.41
C ASP A 240 -17.10 20.62 16.87
N ILE A 241 -16.75 19.50 16.25
CA ILE A 241 -17.75 18.56 15.73
C ILE A 241 -18.46 17.84 16.88
N GLU A 242 -19.76 18.13 17.03
CA GLU A 242 -20.64 17.35 17.89
C GLU A 242 -20.87 15.96 17.29
N LEU A 243 -20.37 14.94 17.99
CA LEU A 243 -20.56 13.55 17.57
C LEU A 243 -21.95 13.06 17.97
N PRO A 244 -22.67 12.38 17.07
CA PRO A 244 -23.94 11.77 17.42
C PRO A 244 -23.74 10.73 18.53
N GLY A 245 -24.72 10.62 19.44
CA GLY A 245 -24.73 9.58 20.47
C GLY A 245 -24.78 8.17 19.88
N LYS A 246 -24.29 7.16 20.61
CA LYS A 246 -24.26 5.76 20.12
C LYS A 246 -25.66 5.22 19.79
N ASN A 247 -26.68 5.66 20.53
CA ASN A 247 -28.08 5.34 20.28
C ASN A 247 -28.63 5.93 18.97
N ILE A 248 -28.05 7.02 18.46
CA ILE A 248 -28.45 7.66 17.20
C ILE A 248 -27.68 7.04 16.04
N LEU A 249 -26.37 6.88 16.21
CA LEU A 249 -25.47 6.32 15.21
C LEU A 249 -24.55 5.29 15.86
N ASP A 250 -24.88 4.02 15.71
CA ASP A 250 -23.99 2.92 16.08
C ASP A 250 -23.17 2.52 14.85
N ILE A 251 -21.94 3.05 14.77
CA ILE A 251 -21.07 2.74 13.65
C ILE A 251 -20.62 1.28 13.66
N ASP A 252 -20.61 0.62 14.83
CA ASP A 252 -20.15 -0.76 14.93
C ASP A 252 -21.10 -1.65 14.13
N LEU A 253 -22.40 -1.33 14.14
CA LEU A 253 -23.39 -1.98 13.28
C LEU A 253 -23.10 -1.73 11.79
N ILE A 254 -22.78 -0.50 11.40
CA ILE A 254 -22.47 -0.19 9.99
C ILE A 254 -21.23 -0.97 9.53
N LYS A 255 -20.15 -0.97 10.33
CA LYS A 255 -18.92 -1.71 10.01
C LYS A 255 -19.13 -3.23 9.98
N THR A 256 -20.10 -3.74 10.74
CA THR A 256 -20.40 -5.17 10.82
C THR A 256 -21.28 -5.65 9.67
N TYR A 257 -22.30 -4.86 9.29
CA TYR A 257 -23.33 -5.31 8.37
C TYR A 257 -23.16 -4.80 6.94
N ILE A 258 -22.43 -3.70 6.73
CA ILE A 258 -22.23 -3.12 5.40
C ILE A 258 -20.83 -3.43 4.88
N GLU A 259 -20.75 -4.06 3.71
CA GLU A 259 -19.48 -4.33 3.04
C GLU A 259 -18.80 -3.02 2.61
N PRO A 260 -17.47 -2.92 2.70
CA PRO A 260 -16.71 -1.73 2.35
C PRO A 260 -17.02 -1.22 0.93
N ILE A 261 -17.22 -2.15 0.00
CA ILE A 261 -17.47 -1.84 -1.40
C ILE A 261 -18.76 -1.04 -1.59
N SER A 262 -19.83 -1.38 -0.85
CA SER A 262 -21.11 -0.68 -0.95
C SER A 262 -21.01 0.76 -0.43
N LEU A 263 -20.22 1.01 0.63
CA LEU A 263 -19.97 2.37 1.10
C LEU A 263 -19.14 3.17 0.10
N ALA A 264 -18.13 2.56 -0.53
CA ALA A 264 -17.32 3.23 -1.55
C ALA A 264 -18.18 3.64 -2.76
N TYR A 265 -19.07 2.75 -3.23
CA TYR A 265 -20.03 3.08 -4.28
C TYR A 265 -21.04 4.16 -3.86
N ALA A 266 -21.41 4.23 -2.59
CA ALA A 266 -22.26 5.31 -2.09
C ALA A 266 -21.54 6.67 -2.15
N LEU A 267 -20.25 6.74 -1.75
CA LEU A 267 -19.44 7.94 -1.90
C LEU A 267 -19.34 8.35 -3.38
N TYR A 268 -19.01 7.40 -4.25
CA TYR A 268 -18.87 7.66 -5.68
C TYR A 268 -20.17 8.11 -6.33
N GLY A 269 -21.30 7.49 -6.00
CA GLY A 269 -22.60 7.90 -6.53
C GLY A 269 -22.98 9.33 -6.11
N VAL A 270 -22.54 9.80 -4.93
CA VAL A 270 -22.70 11.19 -4.51
C VAL A 270 -21.84 12.14 -5.35
N ILE A 271 -20.60 11.76 -5.67
CA ILE A 271 -19.72 12.51 -6.57
C ILE A 271 -20.34 12.61 -7.97
N LEU A 272 -20.96 11.54 -8.46
CA LEU A 272 -21.70 11.53 -9.72
C LEU A 272 -23.08 12.22 -9.66
N GLN A 273 -23.48 12.75 -8.50
CA GLN A 273 -24.81 13.32 -8.24
C GLN A 273 -25.98 12.38 -8.57
N LYS A 274 -25.75 11.07 -8.51
CA LYS A 274 -26.75 10.05 -8.79
C LYS A 274 -27.71 9.92 -7.60
N LYS A 275 -28.97 9.56 -7.90
CA LYS A 275 -29.89 9.08 -6.87
C LYS A 275 -29.39 7.69 -6.45
N ILE A 276 -29.24 7.46 -5.15
CA ILE A 276 -28.78 6.18 -4.61
C ILE A 276 -29.89 5.58 -3.78
N LEU A 277 -30.20 4.30 -4.02
CA LEU A 277 -31.05 3.49 -3.16
C LEU A 277 -30.18 2.47 -2.44
N PHE A 278 -30.11 2.56 -1.12
CA PHE A 278 -29.43 1.59 -0.28
C PHE A 278 -30.45 0.61 0.29
N LEU A 279 -30.40 -0.64 -0.16
CA LEU A 279 -31.30 -1.72 0.23
C LEU A 279 -30.72 -2.50 1.41
N LEU A 280 -31.55 -2.62 2.44
CA LEU A 280 -31.26 -3.35 3.66
C LEU A 280 -32.12 -4.60 3.75
N ASP A 281 -31.53 -5.67 4.28
CA ASP A 281 -32.26 -6.87 4.65
C ASP A 281 -33.01 -6.63 5.97
N ASN A 282 -32.48 -5.77 6.84
CA ASN A 282 -33.04 -5.49 8.16
C ASN A 282 -33.36 -4.01 8.39
N SER A 283 -34.56 -3.73 8.93
CA SER A 283 -35.03 -2.36 9.17
C SER A 283 -34.29 -1.61 10.28
N PHE A 284 -33.67 -2.30 11.24
CA PHE A 284 -33.01 -1.66 12.38
C PHE A 284 -31.80 -0.81 11.96
N LEU A 285 -31.15 -1.14 10.84
CA LEU A 285 -29.97 -0.42 10.35
C LEU A 285 -30.34 0.87 9.59
N LYS A 286 -31.61 1.02 9.18
CA LYS A 286 -32.09 2.13 8.35
C LYS A 286 -31.79 3.50 8.97
N GLU A 287 -32.14 3.68 10.24
CA GLU A 287 -31.94 4.96 10.90
C GLU A 287 -30.45 5.27 11.12
N HIS A 288 -29.67 4.28 11.55
CA HIS A 288 -28.23 4.45 11.72
C HIS A 288 -27.54 4.83 10.39
N LEU A 289 -27.93 4.20 9.28
CA LEU A 289 -27.32 4.49 7.99
C LEU A 289 -27.73 5.87 7.45
N ASN A 290 -28.98 6.30 7.67
CA ASN A 290 -29.40 7.68 7.38
C ASN A 290 -28.59 8.71 8.18
N GLN A 291 -28.44 8.51 9.49
CA GLN A 291 -27.66 9.41 10.35
C GLN A 291 -26.18 9.39 10.00
N PHE A 292 -25.65 8.25 9.57
CA PHE A 292 -24.28 8.11 9.08
C PHE A 292 -24.03 8.96 7.84
N PHE A 293 -24.85 8.80 6.78
CA PHE A 293 -24.69 9.60 5.56
C PHE A 293 -24.88 11.08 5.82
N LYS A 294 -25.86 11.44 6.65
CA LYS A 294 -26.06 12.82 7.08
C LYS A 294 -24.82 13.40 7.75
N PHE A 295 -24.21 12.66 8.67
CA PHE A 295 -23.03 13.12 9.40
C PHE A 295 -21.82 13.29 8.48
N ILE A 296 -21.48 12.29 7.66
CA ILE A 296 -20.23 12.30 6.88
C ILE A 296 -20.25 13.31 5.73
N PHE A 297 -21.44 13.65 5.21
CA PHE A 297 -21.60 14.63 4.13
C PHE A 297 -21.93 16.04 4.65
N GLU A 298 -22.04 16.23 5.96
CA GLU A 298 -22.35 17.53 6.54
C GLU A 298 -21.24 18.55 6.20
N ASN A 299 -21.65 19.66 5.58
CA ASN A 299 -20.81 20.76 5.09
C ASN A 299 -19.86 20.39 3.92
N SER A 300 -20.11 19.28 3.21
CA SER A 300 -19.37 18.90 2.00
C SER A 300 -20.28 18.73 0.79
N PHE A 301 -20.66 17.49 0.46
CA PHE A 301 -21.44 17.15 -0.72
C PHE A 301 -22.94 17.11 -0.41
N ASN A 302 -23.73 17.59 -1.36
CA ASN A 302 -25.16 17.31 -1.41
C ASN A 302 -25.34 15.87 -1.88
N TYR A 303 -26.04 15.06 -1.09
CA TYR A 303 -26.28 13.66 -1.40
C TYR A 303 -27.78 13.38 -1.59
N LYS A 304 -28.10 12.39 -2.43
CA LYS A 304 -29.46 11.90 -2.70
C LYS A 304 -29.51 10.40 -2.41
N ILE A 305 -29.28 10.04 -1.16
CA ILE A 305 -29.28 8.65 -0.70
C ILE A 305 -30.61 8.38 0.02
N HIS A 306 -31.36 7.39 -0.47
CA HIS A 306 -32.53 6.84 0.21
C HIS A 306 -32.17 5.45 0.74
N VAL A 307 -32.45 5.21 2.02
CA VAL A 307 -32.24 3.89 2.64
C VAL A 307 -33.58 3.19 2.79
N GLU A 308 -33.72 1.98 2.27
CA GLU A 308 -34.99 1.24 2.29
C GLU A 308 -34.79 -0.25 2.55
N THR A 309 -35.85 -0.92 3.04
CA THR A 309 -35.84 -2.37 3.16
C THR A 309 -36.15 -3.04 1.82
N PHE A 310 -35.68 -4.27 1.63
CA PHE A 310 -35.98 -5.05 0.42
C PHE A 310 -37.49 -5.25 0.20
N GLU A 311 -38.26 -5.48 1.28
CA GLU A 311 -39.72 -5.64 1.22
C GLU A 311 -40.42 -4.41 0.64
N ASN A 312 -40.09 -3.22 1.13
CA ASN A 312 -40.65 -1.95 0.66
C ASN A 312 -40.19 -1.60 -0.76
N TYR A 313 -38.99 -2.03 -1.15
CA TYR A 313 -38.49 -1.83 -2.51
C TYR A 313 -39.32 -2.60 -3.53
N ILE A 314 -39.68 -3.86 -3.25
CA ILE A 314 -40.48 -4.68 -4.17
C ILE A 314 -41.80 -3.99 -4.52
N THR A 315 -42.45 -3.35 -3.54
CA THR A 315 -43.73 -2.66 -3.74
C THR A 315 -43.60 -1.33 -4.49
N ASN A 316 -42.43 -0.70 -4.47
CA ASN A 316 -42.20 0.66 -4.99
C ASN A 316 -41.11 0.72 -6.07
N LYS A 317 -40.82 -0.39 -6.74
CA LYS A 317 -39.67 -0.54 -7.64
C LYS A 317 -39.58 0.55 -8.72
N GLU A 318 -40.72 0.95 -9.28
CA GLU A 318 -40.82 1.97 -10.33
C GLU A 318 -40.30 3.35 -9.89
N SER A 319 -40.34 3.66 -8.59
CA SER A 319 -39.81 4.93 -8.06
C SER A 319 -38.28 5.02 -8.09
N TYR A 320 -37.60 3.92 -8.41
CA TYR A 320 -36.15 3.77 -8.32
C TYR A 320 -35.51 3.36 -9.65
N GLU A 321 -36.21 3.50 -10.79
CA GLU A 321 -35.71 3.11 -12.12
C GLU A 321 -34.42 3.80 -12.55
N GLU A 322 -34.11 4.97 -11.99
CA GLU A 322 -32.91 5.77 -12.29
C GLU A 322 -31.87 5.74 -11.15
N ALA A 323 -32.12 4.98 -10.08
CA ALA A 323 -31.28 5.01 -8.89
C ALA A 323 -30.17 3.95 -8.93
N LEU A 324 -28.95 4.31 -8.54
CA LEU A 324 -27.89 3.33 -8.23
C LEU A 324 -28.34 2.49 -7.03
N ILE A 325 -28.55 1.18 -7.23
CA ILE A 325 -29.06 0.30 -6.18
C ILE A 325 -27.91 -0.45 -5.54
N LEU A 326 -27.67 -0.13 -4.26
CA LEU A 326 -26.65 -0.74 -3.43
C LEU A 326 -27.33 -1.65 -2.42
N GLY A 327 -26.79 -2.84 -2.19
CA GLY A 327 -27.18 -3.71 -1.08
C GLY A 327 -26.12 -3.69 0.03
N GLU A 328 -26.44 -4.33 1.15
CA GLU A 328 -25.51 -4.49 2.28
C GLU A 328 -24.16 -5.08 1.84
N LYS A 329 -24.17 -6.05 0.92
CA LYS A 329 -22.97 -6.83 0.55
C LYS A 329 -22.44 -6.62 -0.86
N LYS A 330 -23.19 -5.95 -1.72
CA LYS A 330 -22.86 -5.82 -3.15
C LYS A 330 -23.63 -4.68 -3.80
N VAL A 331 -23.16 -4.25 -4.97
CA VAL A 331 -23.95 -3.46 -5.90
C VAL A 331 -25.00 -4.38 -6.54
N ILE A 332 -26.28 -3.99 -6.46
CA ILE A 332 -27.41 -4.79 -6.98
C ILE A 332 -27.74 -4.40 -8.41
N ASN A 333 -27.76 -3.10 -8.70
CA ASN A 333 -28.08 -2.59 -10.03
C ASN A 333 -27.30 -1.31 -10.31
N ASP A 334 -26.60 -1.31 -11.43
CA ASP A 334 -25.95 -0.15 -12.04
C ASP A 334 -26.62 0.06 -13.42
N ILE A 335 -27.70 0.85 -13.42
CA ILE A 335 -28.64 0.99 -14.56
C ILE A 335 -27.94 1.40 -15.86
N ASP A 336 -26.81 2.11 -15.76
CA ASP A 336 -26.09 2.57 -16.95
C ASP A 336 -25.32 1.44 -17.65
N ASN A 337 -25.15 0.25 -17.04
CA ASN A 337 -24.52 -0.97 -17.58
C ASN A 337 -23.14 -0.79 -18.27
N LYS A 338 -22.60 0.44 -18.30
CA LYS A 338 -21.21 0.80 -18.48
C LYS A 338 -20.58 0.81 -17.10
N SER A 339 -20.57 -0.38 -16.51
CA SER A 339 -19.94 -0.77 -15.26
C SER A 339 -19.04 0.32 -14.70
N ILE A 340 -19.47 0.99 -13.63
CA ILE A 340 -18.52 1.72 -12.80
C ILE A 340 -17.42 0.73 -12.44
N ARG A 341 -16.25 0.87 -13.07
CA ARG A 341 -15.19 -0.14 -12.96
C ARG A 341 -14.64 -0.02 -11.54
N GLU A 342 -14.27 -1.13 -10.92
CA GLU A 342 -13.59 -1.09 -9.60
C GLU A 342 -12.36 -0.16 -9.62
N LYS A 343 -11.75 0.04 -10.80
CA LYS A 343 -10.64 0.98 -11.01
C LYS A 343 -11.03 2.46 -10.84
N GLU A 344 -12.30 2.82 -11.01
CA GLU A 344 -12.82 4.19 -10.96
C GLU A 344 -13.09 4.64 -9.52
N ILE A 345 -13.49 3.73 -8.61
CA ILE A 345 -13.82 4.07 -7.21
C ILE A 345 -12.66 3.88 -6.22
N ARG A 346 -11.43 3.96 -6.72
CA ARG A 346 -10.26 3.51 -5.95
C ARG A 346 -10.00 4.39 -4.72
N ILE A 347 -10.17 5.70 -4.85
CA ILE A 347 -9.90 6.64 -3.76
C ILE A 347 -10.97 6.50 -2.69
N GLU A 348 -12.22 6.32 -3.09
CA GLU A 348 -13.36 6.03 -2.22
C GLU A 348 -13.13 4.74 -1.44
N GLN A 349 -12.64 3.69 -2.10
CA GLN A 349 -12.27 2.44 -1.43
C GLN A 349 -11.18 2.68 -0.37
N ASP A 350 -10.14 3.47 -0.68
CA ASP A 350 -9.06 3.75 0.27
C ASP A 350 -9.55 4.60 1.46
N ILE A 351 -10.42 5.59 1.21
CA ILE A 351 -11.12 6.37 2.26
C ILE A 351 -11.93 5.44 3.17
N ILE A 352 -12.73 4.53 2.60
CA ILE A 352 -13.54 3.58 3.38
C ILE A 352 -12.67 2.57 4.13
N LYS A 353 -11.60 2.04 3.51
CA LYS A 353 -10.65 1.14 4.18
C LYS A 353 -10.00 1.81 5.38
N LYS A 354 -9.58 3.08 5.25
CA LYS A 354 -9.04 3.89 6.35
C LYS A 354 -10.05 4.01 7.49
N PHE A 355 -11.31 4.34 7.17
CA PHE A 355 -12.41 4.39 8.15
C PHE A 355 -12.61 3.05 8.90
N LEU A 356 -12.67 1.94 8.17
CA LEU A 356 -12.91 0.62 8.76
C LEU A 356 -11.71 0.14 9.59
N GLY A 357 -10.50 0.51 9.19
CA GLY A 357 -9.26 0.14 9.88
C GLY A 357 -9.05 0.81 11.24
N ILE A 358 -9.79 1.87 11.56
CA ILE A 358 -9.69 2.58 12.85
C ILE A 358 -10.65 1.95 13.88
N PRO A 359 -10.16 1.35 14.99
CA PRO A 359 -11.03 0.68 15.98
C PRO A 359 -11.92 1.63 16.76
N GLN A 360 -11.43 2.83 17.09
CA GLN A 360 -12.13 3.77 17.95
C GLN A 360 -13.27 4.45 17.19
N ARG A 361 -14.49 4.35 17.73
CA ARG A 361 -15.72 4.88 17.12
C ARG A 361 -15.57 6.32 16.64
N ASN A 362 -15.29 7.22 17.58
CA ASN A 362 -15.26 8.65 17.35
C ASN A 362 -14.17 9.03 16.33
N THR A 363 -12.95 8.50 16.53
CA THR A 363 -11.81 8.74 15.64
C THR A 363 -12.10 8.28 14.21
N SER A 364 -12.69 7.09 14.04
CA SER A 364 -13.00 6.58 12.70
C SER A 364 -14.03 7.45 11.97
N LEU A 365 -15.08 7.88 12.67
CA LEU A 365 -16.14 8.69 12.08
C LEU A 365 -15.67 10.10 11.71
N ILE A 366 -14.86 10.72 12.58
CA ILE A 366 -14.20 12.01 12.31
C ILE A 366 -13.29 11.87 11.10
N CYS A 367 -12.43 10.85 11.08
CA CYS A 367 -11.51 10.61 9.97
C CYS A 367 -12.23 10.44 8.63
N LEU A 368 -13.33 9.66 8.57
CA LEU A 368 -14.09 9.51 7.33
C LEU A 368 -14.66 10.84 6.83
N ARG A 369 -15.28 11.61 7.74
CA ARG A 369 -15.86 12.92 7.43
C ARG A 369 -14.78 13.90 6.96
N GLU A 370 -13.63 13.90 7.62
CA GLU A 370 -12.46 14.69 7.26
C GLU A 370 -12.02 14.41 5.83
N GLU A 371 -11.77 13.14 5.47
CA GLU A 371 -11.33 12.79 4.12
C GLU A 371 -12.32 13.23 3.04
N ILE A 372 -13.63 13.07 3.29
CA ILE A 372 -14.69 13.55 2.38
C ILE A 372 -14.67 15.08 2.27
N GLN A 373 -14.50 15.79 3.38
CA GLN A 373 -14.42 17.25 3.39
C GLN A 373 -13.16 17.78 2.68
N LYS A 374 -12.01 17.12 2.85
CA LYS A 374 -10.76 17.47 2.13
C LYS A 374 -10.98 17.38 0.62
N ALA A 375 -11.53 16.26 0.15
CA ALA A 375 -11.84 16.07 -1.27
C ALA A 375 -12.74 17.19 -1.81
N TYR A 376 -13.81 17.53 -1.07
CA TYR A 376 -14.71 18.62 -1.44
C TYR A 376 -14.01 19.99 -1.49
N ILE A 377 -13.25 20.35 -0.46
CA ILE A 377 -12.55 21.64 -0.36
C ILE A 377 -11.56 21.80 -1.51
N LEU A 378 -10.73 20.78 -1.75
CA LEU A 378 -9.73 20.77 -2.81
C LEU A 378 -10.39 20.87 -4.20
N ALA A 379 -11.43 20.07 -4.46
CA ALA A 379 -12.16 20.14 -5.72
C ALA A 379 -12.85 21.50 -5.92
N LYS A 380 -13.42 22.08 -4.86
CA LYS A 380 -14.04 23.42 -4.91
C LYS A 380 -13.00 24.50 -5.21
N GLU A 381 -11.81 24.43 -4.62
CA GLU A 381 -10.72 25.35 -4.91
C GLU A 381 -10.28 25.25 -6.38
N LEU A 382 -10.16 24.03 -6.91
CA LEU A 382 -9.86 23.81 -8.33
C LEU A 382 -10.90 24.48 -9.23
N VAL A 383 -12.19 24.36 -8.92
CA VAL A 383 -13.27 25.05 -9.68
C VAL A 383 -13.09 26.57 -9.66
N GLN A 384 -12.71 27.14 -8.52
CA GLN A 384 -12.48 28.58 -8.38
C GLN A 384 -11.29 29.03 -9.24
N ASN A 385 -10.17 28.31 -9.15
CA ASN A 385 -8.97 28.59 -9.94
C ASN A 385 -9.26 28.46 -11.44
N LEU A 386 -9.92 27.38 -11.88
CA LEU A 386 -10.32 27.20 -13.27
C LEU A 386 -11.22 28.33 -13.78
N SER A 387 -12.15 28.80 -12.94
CA SER A 387 -13.07 29.89 -13.30
C SER A 387 -12.39 31.25 -13.36
N ASN A 388 -11.34 31.48 -12.58
CA ASN A 388 -10.53 32.70 -12.65
C ASN A 388 -9.71 32.76 -13.95
N ILE A 389 -9.16 31.62 -14.37
CA ILE A 389 -8.33 31.59 -15.58
C ILE A 389 -9.16 31.77 -16.85
N GLN A 390 -10.38 31.19 -16.91
CA GLN A 390 -11.29 31.37 -18.05
C GLN A 390 -11.71 32.83 -18.29
N LYS A 391 -11.60 33.72 -17.27
CA LYS A 391 -11.88 35.15 -17.42
C LYS A 391 -10.72 35.95 -18.02
N GLY A 392 -9.50 35.40 -18.00
CA GLY A 392 -8.33 35.98 -18.65
C GLY A 392 -8.25 35.48 -20.09
N GLU A 393 -8.61 36.31 -21.07
CA GLU A 393 -8.56 35.95 -22.49
C GLU A 393 -7.13 35.47 -22.89
N ASN A 394 -7.03 34.24 -23.40
CA ASN A 394 -5.85 33.62 -24.03
C ASN A 394 -4.68 33.10 -23.16
N GLN A 395 -4.84 32.86 -21.85
CA GLN A 395 -3.78 32.15 -21.11
C GLN A 395 -3.93 30.62 -21.24
N THR A 396 -2.89 29.97 -21.79
CA THR A 396 -2.74 28.52 -21.71
C THR A 396 -2.57 28.13 -20.25
N ILE A 397 -3.46 27.28 -19.76
CA ILE A 397 -3.44 26.87 -18.36
C ILE A 397 -2.37 25.80 -18.17
N ASP A 398 -1.41 26.07 -17.28
CA ASP A 398 -0.46 25.06 -16.84
C ASP A 398 -1.08 24.21 -15.73
N VAL A 399 -1.50 22.99 -16.09
CA VAL A 399 -2.10 22.02 -15.17
C VAL A 399 -1.17 21.71 -14.00
N LYS A 400 0.14 21.68 -14.25
CA LYS A 400 1.13 21.41 -13.21
C LYS A 400 1.13 22.56 -12.21
N GLN A 401 1.14 23.81 -12.69
CA GLN A 401 1.07 24.98 -11.82
C GLN A 401 -0.21 24.98 -10.99
N LEU A 402 -1.36 24.60 -11.57
CA LEU A 402 -2.62 24.54 -10.82
C LEU A 402 -2.55 23.63 -9.59
N PHE A 403 -1.97 22.43 -9.74
CA PHE A 403 -1.82 21.50 -8.62
C PHE A 403 -0.71 21.92 -7.67
N GLN A 404 0.38 22.51 -8.16
CA GLN A 404 1.42 23.10 -7.32
C GLN A 404 0.88 24.22 -6.44
N ASP A 405 0.05 25.11 -6.99
CA ASP A 405 -0.61 26.18 -6.23
C ASP A 405 -1.51 25.60 -5.13
N LEU A 406 -2.19 24.47 -5.41
CA LEU A 406 -3.04 23.77 -4.44
C LEU A 406 -2.21 23.10 -3.33
N GLU A 407 -1.13 22.42 -3.70
CA GLU A 407 -0.16 21.82 -2.78
C GLU A 407 0.48 22.87 -1.86
N GLU A 408 0.92 24.00 -2.43
CA GLU A 408 1.50 25.12 -1.67
C GLU A 408 0.47 25.78 -0.75
N LYS A 409 -0.75 26.04 -1.24
CA LYS A 409 -1.80 26.71 -0.46
C LYS A 409 -2.20 25.93 0.79
N TYR A 410 -2.22 24.61 0.69
CA TYR A 410 -2.68 23.71 1.76
C TYR A 410 -1.54 22.95 2.46
N GLU A 411 -0.29 23.19 2.07
CA GLU A 411 0.91 22.50 2.58
C GLU A 411 0.80 20.96 2.45
N ILE A 412 0.27 20.50 1.33
CA ILE A 412 0.01 19.08 1.05
C ILE A 412 0.81 18.54 -0.13
N THR A 413 0.78 17.23 -0.31
CA THR A 413 1.24 16.55 -1.53
C THR A 413 0.09 15.75 -2.12
N LEU A 414 -0.09 15.84 -3.44
CA LEU A 414 -1.16 15.18 -4.17
C LEU A 414 -0.61 14.06 -5.04
N ALA A 415 -0.95 12.82 -4.67
CA ALA A 415 -0.67 11.68 -5.52
C ALA A 415 -1.47 11.78 -6.83
N LEU A 416 -0.88 11.37 -7.95
CA LEU A 416 -1.52 11.42 -9.27
C LEU A 416 -2.92 10.75 -9.30
N PRO A 417 -3.16 9.57 -8.67
CA PRO A 417 -4.51 9.01 -8.58
C PRO A 417 -5.51 9.91 -7.86
N TYR A 418 -5.08 10.63 -6.83
CA TYR A 418 -5.93 11.58 -6.10
C TYR A 418 -6.23 12.82 -6.95
N ILE A 419 -5.28 13.28 -7.75
CA ILE A 419 -5.52 14.34 -8.75
C ILE A 419 -6.64 13.94 -9.72
N TYR A 420 -6.60 12.74 -10.28
CA TYR A 420 -7.67 12.25 -11.17
C TYR A 420 -9.03 12.25 -10.47
N PHE A 421 -9.07 11.77 -9.23
CA PHE A 421 -10.29 11.79 -8.42
C PHE A 421 -10.83 13.21 -8.15
N LEU A 422 -9.97 14.18 -7.86
CA LEU A 422 -10.39 15.58 -7.74
C LEU A 422 -11.00 16.10 -9.05
N MET A 423 -10.42 15.74 -10.19
CA MET A 423 -10.93 16.13 -11.49
C MET A 423 -12.29 15.50 -11.79
N GLU A 424 -12.51 14.25 -11.41
CA GLU A 424 -13.84 13.62 -11.51
C GLU A 424 -14.89 14.34 -10.65
N ILE A 425 -14.51 14.82 -9.46
CA ILE A 425 -15.41 15.64 -8.64
C ILE A 425 -15.72 16.98 -9.33
N VAL A 426 -14.72 17.63 -9.92
CA VAL A 426 -14.89 18.89 -10.65
C VAL A 426 -15.84 18.71 -11.85
N GLU A 427 -15.67 17.66 -12.65
CA GLU A 427 -16.52 17.39 -13.81
C GLU A 427 -17.94 16.98 -13.41
N ASN A 428 -18.07 16.00 -12.51
CA ASN A 428 -19.37 15.36 -12.27
C ASN A 428 -20.18 16.09 -11.19
N TYR A 429 -19.55 16.49 -10.09
CA TYR A 429 -20.25 17.15 -8.99
C TYR A 429 -20.39 18.65 -9.23
N PHE A 430 -19.31 19.33 -9.62
CA PHE A 430 -19.37 20.77 -9.87
C PHE A 430 -19.83 21.13 -11.29
N GLN A 431 -20.03 20.14 -12.17
CA GLN A 431 -20.50 20.31 -13.55
C GLN A 431 -19.61 21.28 -14.35
N LYS A 432 -18.30 21.29 -14.03
CA LYS A 432 -17.32 22.15 -14.69
C LYS A 432 -16.58 21.34 -15.75
N GLU A 433 -16.79 21.71 -17.01
CA GLU A 433 -16.12 21.04 -18.13
C GLU A 433 -14.60 21.24 -18.06
N ILE A 434 -13.86 20.13 -18.11
CA ILE A 434 -12.41 20.11 -18.18
C ILE A 434 -12.05 19.76 -19.62
N SER A 435 -11.32 20.65 -20.29
CA SER A 435 -11.01 20.46 -21.72
C SER A 435 -10.23 19.16 -21.96
N GLU A 436 -10.48 18.49 -23.08
CA GLU A 436 -9.80 17.22 -23.45
C GLU A 436 -8.27 17.33 -23.48
N VAL A 437 -7.74 18.53 -23.77
CA VAL A 437 -6.31 18.83 -23.72
C VAL A 437 -5.74 18.58 -22.32
N TRP A 438 -6.49 18.89 -21.26
CA TRP A 438 -6.07 18.64 -19.88
C TRP A 438 -6.05 17.16 -19.53
N LYS A 439 -7.07 16.43 -19.98
CA LYS A 439 -7.11 14.98 -19.82
C LYS A 439 -5.87 14.37 -20.45
N PHE A 440 -5.51 14.81 -21.65
CA PHE A 440 -4.27 14.39 -22.32
C PHE A 440 -3.00 14.73 -21.52
N PHE A 441 -2.90 15.91 -20.91
CA PHE A 441 -1.73 16.26 -20.09
C PHE A 441 -1.64 15.41 -18.83
N LEU A 442 -2.75 15.13 -18.16
CA LEU A 442 -2.78 14.21 -17.03
C LEU A 442 -2.31 12.81 -17.44
N TYR A 443 -2.75 12.32 -18.61
CA TYR A 443 -2.29 11.04 -19.16
C TYR A 443 -0.77 10.99 -19.39
N ARG A 444 -0.12 12.12 -19.68
CA ARG A 444 1.34 12.21 -19.83
C ARG A 444 2.11 12.30 -18.51
N LEU A 445 1.42 12.52 -17.39
CA LEU A 445 2.05 12.48 -16.06
C LEU A 445 2.14 11.05 -15.50
N LYS A 446 1.48 10.06 -16.14
CA LYS A 446 1.79 8.64 -15.96
C LYS A 446 3.08 8.30 -16.68
#